data_AF-A0A0H3DAD0-F1
#
_entry.id   AF-A0A0H3DAD0-F1
#
_cell.length_a   1.000
_cell.length_b   1.000
_cell.length_c   1.000
_cell.angle_alpha   90.00
_cell.angle_beta   90.00
_cell.angle_gamma   90.00
#
_symmetry.space_group_name_H-M   'P 1'
#
loop_
_entity.id
_entity.type
_entity.pdbx_description
1 polymer ?
#
loop_
_entity_poly.entity_id
_entity_poly.type
_entity_poly.pdbx_seq_one_letter_code
_entity_poly.pdbx_strand_id
1 'polypeptide(L)'
;MAVTVADPEPGAPHQHARTRRFPPAWVLRTAAALVSGFAYYLSFAPRPLWWLAPLAFAGLALVLRGRRFRAGFGYGFAFGFVFFLPLLTWLLDFLGPDFGPWPWLGLSFALALYHGLAGGLITLVSRLPAAPLWGALVFIALETPRAWFPFGGFPWGRVAFSQPEGAFLPLASIGGAPLVGLAVVLTGFGLATLAARLWDVRKLTRPVTFAALAALLPVVAGLALWPAIGTGAQDGERTVATVQGNAPDIGLALQGQRTVLRDNTIAESRRLLAAVRAGKVPQPDLLVWPESATTVTGPDLEVDQLVANFGVPALIGAIYRLPDGHLQNSVIAWDPRTGPGARYAKQQLVPFGEYVPARKVAQLVTPFLDSETVDMVPGDGANQTMPAAGTKVGVFICYETAFDYPARDAVRDGAELLVVPTNNAWYGRSEMSVQQLAMSRLRAVEHGRAVVVSAVSGVSAIVAPDGTVTSSTGLFTADSLVGRVPLRTQTTLSDRLGAWTEYGLLALAIAGVAGGLVLRFRTRRTSAGTAGETAD
;
A
#
# COMPACT_ATOMS: atom_id res chain seq x y z
N MET A 1 -39.42 -83.21 40.04
CA MET A 1 -38.34 -82.20 40.12
C MET A 1 -38.39 -81.36 38.87
N ALA A 2 -39.01 -80.18 38.94
CA ALA A 2 -39.04 -79.20 37.86
C ALA A 2 -37.89 -78.22 38.11
N VAL A 3 -36.98 -78.10 37.14
CA VAL A 3 -35.85 -77.16 37.20
C VAL A 3 -36.30 -75.87 36.51
N THR A 4 -36.50 -74.83 37.32
CA THR A 4 -36.71 -73.45 36.88
C THR A 4 -35.39 -72.85 36.40
N VAL A 5 -35.34 -72.44 35.13
CA VAL A 5 -34.27 -71.62 34.56
C VAL A 5 -34.52 -70.17 34.96
N ALA A 6 -33.56 -69.54 35.63
CA ALA A 6 -33.60 -68.12 35.98
C ALA A 6 -33.22 -67.25 34.78
N ASP A 7 -33.98 -66.17 34.57
CA ASP A 7 -33.68 -65.13 33.57
C ASP A 7 -32.38 -64.37 33.90
N PRO A 8 -31.61 -63.93 32.89
CA PRO A 8 -30.42 -63.09 33.10
C PRO A 8 -30.81 -61.63 33.38
N GLU A 9 -30.08 -60.99 34.30
CA GLU A 9 -30.24 -59.58 34.69
C GLU A 9 -30.07 -58.60 33.52
N PRO A 10 -30.77 -57.44 33.55
CA PRO A 10 -30.72 -56.43 32.50
C PRO A 10 -29.38 -55.66 32.47
N GLY A 11 -28.92 -55.45 31.23
CA GLY A 11 -27.64 -54.87 30.82
C GLY A 11 -27.12 -53.65 31.59
N ALA A 12 -25.81 -53.69 31.85
CA ALA A 12 -25.02 -52.53 32.21
C ALA A 12 -25.08 -51.46 31.08
N PRO A 13 -25.22 -50.16 31.41
CA PRO A 13 -25.30 -49.12 30.40
C PRO A 13 -23.97 -49.00 29.64
N HIS A 14 -24.03 -49.18 28.31
CA HIS A 14 -22.95 -48.86 27.39
C HIS A 14 -22.51 -47.40 27.61
N GLN A 15 -21.34 -47.22 28.21
CA GLN A 15 -20.67 -45.92 28.20
C GLN A 15 -20.31 -45.60 26.74
N HIS A 16 -21.15 -44.82 26.08
CA HIS A 16 -20.79 -44.15 24.84
C HIS A 16 -19.62 -43.21 25.15
N ALA A 17 -18.40 -43.70 24.89
CA ALA A 17 -17.24 -42.86 24.78
C ALA A 17 -17.58 -41.74 23.80
N ARG A 18 -17.78 -40.52 24.33
CA ARG A 18 -17.92 -39.30 23.53
C ARG A 18 -16.64 -39.15 22.72
N THR A 19 -16.62 -39.73 21.52
CA THR A 19 -15.58 -39.46 20.53
C THR A 19 -15.59 -37.97 20.28
N ARG A 20 -14.56 -37.26 20.75
CA ARG A 20 -14.36 -35.85 20.41
C ARG A 20 -14.27 -35.78 18.89
N ARG A 21 -15.37 -35.42 18.23
CA ARG A 21 -15.42 -35.23 16.77
C ARG A 21 -14.53 -34.05 16.45
N PHE A 22 -13.29 -34.33 16.04
CA PHE A 22 -12.42 -33.29 15.51
C PHE A 22 -13.10 -32.64 14.31
N PRO A 23 -13.04 -31.30 14.17
CA PRO A 23 -13.61 -30.62 13.03
C PRO A 23 -12.97 -31.15 11.74
N PRO A 24 -13.74 -31.25 10.64
CA PRO A 24 -13.23 -31.78 9.39
C PRO A 24 -12.07 -30.90 8.88
N ALA A 25 -11.06 -31.52 8.27
CA ALA A 25 -9.80 -30.86 7.92
C ALA A 25 -9.93 -29.65 6.95
N TRP A 26 -11.07 -29.48 6.30
CA TRP A 26 -11.35 -28.28 5.50
C TRP A 26 -11.74 -27.08 6.37
N VAL A 27 -12.45 -27.28 7.49
CA VAL A 27 -12.82 -26.23 8.45
C VAL A 27 -11.57 -25.64 9.09
N LEU A 28 -10.66 -26.49 9.58
CA LEU A 28 -9.39 -26.06 10.17
C LEU A 28 -8.54 -25.26 9.18
N ARG A 29 -8.51 -25.67 7.91
CA ARG A 29 -7.78 -24.94 6.85
C ARG A 29 -8.42 -23.61 6.52
N THR A 30 -9.75 -23.54 6.44
CA THR A 30 -10.47 -22.29 6.24
C THR A 30 -10.19 -21.34 7.41
N ALA A 31 -10.33 -21.81 8.66
CA ALA A 31 -10.01 -21.02 9.84
C ALA A 31 -8.56 -20.51 9.81
N ALA A 32 -7.59 -21.37 9.49
CA ALA A 32 -6.20 -20.96 9.35
C ALA A 32 -5.99 -19.91 8.24
N ALA A 33 -6.69 -20.01 7.11
CA ALA A 33 -6.63 -19.01 6.05
C ALA A 33 -7.20 -17.65 6.50
N LEU A 34 -8.33 -17.66 7.20
CA LEU A 34 -8.97 -16.45 7.74
C LEU A 34 -8.07 -15.79 8.80
N VAL A 35 -7.54 -16.57 9.75
CA VAL A 35 -6.61 -16.08 10.79
C VAL A 35 -5.34 -15.52 10.16
N SER A 36 -4.81 -16.18 9.13
CA SER A 36 -3.63 -15.69 8.40
C SER A 36 -3.93 -14.37 7.67
N GLY A 37 -5.09 -14.24 7.03
CA GLY A 37 -5.51 -12.99 6.38
C GLY A 37 -5.68 -11.85 7.38
N PHE A 38 -6.24 -12.14 8.55
CA PHE A 38 -6.37 -11.16 9.63
C PHE A 38 -5.02 -10.75 10.22
N ALA A 39 -4.11 -11.72 10.43
CA ALA A 39 -2.74 -11.44 10.86
C ALA A 39 -1.99 -10.57 9.84
N TYR A 40 -2.25 -10.76 8.54
CA TYR A 40 -1.71 -9.90 7.50
C TYR A 40 -2.25 -8.46 7.62
N TYR A 41 -3.55 -8.27 7.88
CA TYR A 41 -4.11 -6.94 8.15
C TYR A 41 -3.43 -6.26 9.35
N LEU A 42 -3.25 -7.00 10.45
CA LEU A 42 -2.60 -6.47 11.65
C LEU A 42 -1.16 -6.01 11.43
N SER A 43 -0.51 -6.44 10.35
CA SER A 43 0.84 -5.98 9.98
C SER A 43 0.88 -4.59 9.35
N PHE A 44 -0.27 -3.99 9.03
CA PHE A 44 -0.35 -2.64 8.47
C PHE A 44 -0.47 -1.56 9.54
N ALA A 45 -0.03 -0.35 9.18
CA ALA A 45 -0.22 0.85 9.99
C ALA A 45 -1.71 1.02 10.39
N PRO A 46 -1.99 1.49 11.62
CA PRO A 46 -1.08 2.12 12.59
C PRO A 46 -0.26 1.15 13.46
N ARG A 47 -0.34 -0.16 13.22
CA ARG A 47 0.20 -1.17 14.14
C ARG A 47 1.67 -1.47 13.80
N PRO A 48 2.59 -1.50 14.78
CA PRO A 48 4.01 -1.80 14.55
C PRO A 48 4.28 -3.32 14.45
N LEU A 49 3.37 -4.08 13.83
CA LEU A 49 3.37 -5.55 13.81
C LEU A 49 3.80 -6.11 12.45
N TRP A 50 4.78 -5.48 11.82
CA TRP A 50 5.30 -5.85 10.49
C TRP A 50 5.71 -7.33 10.39
N TRP A 51 6.16 -7.92 11.50
CA TRP A 51 6.58 -9.32 11.61
C TRP A 51 5.42 -10.32 11.53
N LEU A 52 4.16 -9.87 11.65
CA LEU A 52 3.00 -10.72 11.39
C LEU A 52 2.83 -11.03 9.90
N ALA A 53 3.30 -10.17 8.99
CA ALA A 53 3.19 -10.40 7.55
C ALA A 53 3.85 -11.72 7.11
N PRO A 54 5.14 -12.01 7.40
CA PRO A 54 5.74 -13.29 7.05
C PRO A 54 5.04 -14.49 7.72
N LEU A 55 4.53 -14.34 8.95
CA LEU A 55 3.78 -15.41 9.63
C LEU A 55 2.43 -15.69 8.96
N ALA A 56 1.73 -14.66 8.52
CA ALA A 56 0.51 -14.77 7.73
C ALA A 56 0.76 -15.53 6.41
N PHE A 57 1.84 -15.18 5.71
CA PHE A 57 2.23 -15.90 4.49
C PHE A 57 2.67 -17.34 4.76
N ALA A 58 3.27 -17.62 5.91
CA ALA A 58 3.56 -18.99 6.33
C ALA A 58 2.26 -19.80 6.53
N GLY A 59 1.27 -19.22 7.20
CA GLY A 59 -0.05 -19.84 7.37
C GLY A 59 -0.74 -20.10 6.02
N LEU A 60 -0.72 -19.13 5.10
CA LEU A 60 -1.24 -19.30 3.74
C LEU A 60 -0.53 -20.46 3.00
N ALA A 61 0.80 -20.51 3.02
CA ALA A 61 1.56 -21.58 2.36
C ALA A 61 1.22 -22.98 2.92
N LEU A 62 1.05 -23.11 4.24
CA LEU A 62 0.64 -24.36 4.88
C LEU A 62 -0.76 -24.80 4.45
N VAL A 63 -1.71 -23.86 4.36
CA VAL A 63 -3.09 -24.13 3.91
C VAL A 63 -3.12 -24.61 2.45
N LEU A 64 -2.29 -24.01 1.59
CA LEU A 64 -2.22 -24.34 0.16
C LEU A 64 -1.50 -25.66 -0.14
N ARG A 65 -0.77 -26.24 0.83
CA ARG A 65 0.04 -27.45 0.63
C ARG A 65 -0.80 -28.63 0.12
N GLY A 66 -0.38 -29.17 -1.03
CA GLY A 66 -1.02 -30.34 -1.64
C GLY A 66 -2.49 -30.11 -2.03
N ARG A 67 -2.91 -28.85 -2.24
CA ARG A 67 -4.25 -28.51 -2.71
C ARG A 67 -4.30 -28.45 -4.23
N ARG A 68 -5.51 -28.54 -4.78
CA ARG A 68 -5.79 -28.33 -6.20
C ARG A 68 -6.10 -26.85 -6.44
N PHE A 69 -5.96 -26.39 -7.68
CA PHE A 69 -6.23 -25.00 -8.08
C PHE A 69 -7.52 -24.42 -7.48
N ARG A 70 -8.67 -25.10 -7.60
CA ARG A 70 -9.96 -24.62 -7.06
C ARG A 70 -9.94 -24.39 -5.55
N ALA A 71 -9.31 -25.29 -4.80
CA ALA A 71 -9.18 -25.14 -3.36
C ALA A 71 -8.16 -24.05 -3.01
N GLY A 72 -7.05 -23.96 -3.75
CA GLY A 72 -6.09 -22.88 -3.60
C GLY A 72 -6.71 -21.51 -3.84
N PHE A 73 -7.59 -21.41 -4.84
CA PHE A 73 -8.37 -20.22 -5.13
C PHE A 73 -9.27 -19.84 -3.96
N GLY A 74 -10.07 -20.78 -3.45
CA GLY A 74 -10.96 -20.52 -2.31
C GLY A 74 -10.22 -20.06 -1.05
N TYR A 75 -9.09 -20.69 -0.72
CA TYR A 75 -8.30 -20.30 0.46
C TYR A 75 -7.56 -18.97 0.26
N GLY A 76 -7.00 -18.72 -0.92
CA GLY A 76 -6.38 -17.44 -1.25
C GLY A 76 -7.40 -16.30 -1.24
N PHE A 77 -8.61 -16.56 -1.72
CA PHE A 77 -9.72 -15.60 -1.68
C PHE A 77 -10.13 -15.30 -0.24
N ALA A 78 -10.34 -16.33 0.59
CA ALA A 78 -10.71 -16.14 2.00
C ALA A 78 -9.63 -15.37 2.78
N PHE A 79 -8.35 -15.69 2.54
CA PHE A 79 -7.20 -14.95 3.09
C PHE A 79 -7.24 -13.47 2.67
N GLY A 80 -7.38 -13.19 1.38
CA GLY A 80 -7.43 -11.82 0.85
C GLY A 80 -8.66 -11.05 1.31
N PHE A 81 -9.83 -11.70 1.40
CA PHE A 81 -11.08 -11.03 1.76
C PHE A 81 -11.07 -10.57 3.22
N VAL A 82 -10.61 -11.42 4.15
CA VAL A 82 -10.44 -11.03 5.56
C VAL A 82 -9.33 -9.99 5.75
N PHE A 83 -8.36 -9.94 4.84
CA PHE A 83 -7.35 -8.88 4.82
C PHE A 83 -7.92 -7.53 4.36
N PHE A 84 -8.59 -7.48 3.20
CA PHE A 84 -9.05 -6.22 2.60
C PHE A 84 -10.22 -5.57 3.33
N LEU A 85 -11.13 -6.37 3.91
CA LEU A 85 -12.28 -5.84 4.64
C LEU A 85 -11.87 -4.83 5.72
N PRO A 86 -11.05 -5.19 6.74
CA PRO A 86 -10.63 -4.24 7.77
C PRO A 86 -9.63 -3.19 7.24
N LEU A 87 -8.83 -3.52 6.22
CA LEU A 87 -7.85 -2.58 5.65
C LEU A 87 -8.52 -1.36 5.00
N LEU A 88 -9.67 -1.57 4.36
CA LEU A 88 -10.36 -0.59 3.52
C LEU A 88 -11.63 -0.03 4.18
N THR A 89 -11.82 -0.19 5.48
CA THR A 89 -13.00 0.32 6.20
C THR A 89 -13.19 1.82 6.05
N TRP A 90 -12.12 2.56 5.82
CA TRP A 90 -12.15 4.00 5.52
C TRP A 90 -12.96 4.37 4.27
N LEU A 91 -13.28 3.41 3.39
CA LEU A 91 -14.22 3.63 2.29
C LEU A 91 -15.65 3.89 2.75
N LEU A 92 -15.99 3.46 3.98
CA LEU A 92 -17.29 3.76 4.60
C LEU A 92 -17.41 5.24 4.96
N ASP A 93 -16.31 5.92 5.28
CA ASP A 93 -16.30 7.37 5.51
C ASP A 93 -16.31 8.14 4.18
N PHE A 94 -15.62 7.59 3.16
CA PHE A 94 -15.52 8.21 1.85
C PHE A 94 -16.80 8.07 1.01
N LEU A 95 -17.18 6.85 0.61
CA LEU A 95 -18.35 6.61 -0.24
C LEU A 95 -19.56 6.08 0.54
N GLY A 96 -19.36 5.61 1.77
CA GLY A 96 -20.42 5.02 2.57
C GLY A 96 -21.61 5.94 2.89
N PRO A 97 -21.46 7.27 3.07
CA PRO A 97 -22.61 8.15 3.32
C PRO A 97 -23.63 8.14 2.19
N ASP A 98 -23.18 8.09 0.93
CA ASP A 98 -24.04 8.18 -0.25
C ASP A 98 -24.35 6.82 -0.88
N PHE A 99 -23.42 5.86 -0.80
CA PHE A 99 -23.51 4.57 -1.48
C PHE A 99 -23.66 3.37 -0.53
N GLY A 100 -23.65 3.59 0.79
CA GLY A 100 -23.67 2.53 1.78
C GLY A 100 -22.40 1.66 1.76
N PRO A 101 -22.43 0.43 2.30
CA PRO A 101 -21.24 -0.41 2.41
C PRO A 101 -20.79 -1.05 1.09
N TRP A 102 -21.54 -0.85 -0.01
CA TRP A 102 -21.35 -1.59 -1.26
C TRP A 102 -20.03 -1.31 -1.97
N PRO A 103 -19.53 -0.06 -2.09
CA PRO A 103 -18.21 0.19 -2.68
C PRO A 103 -17.09 -0.48 -1.88
N TRP A 104 -17.16 -0.43 -0.55
CA TRP A 104 -16.21 -1.09 0.34
C TRP A 104 -16.21 -2.62 0.17
N LEU A 105 -17.39 -3.25 0.20
CA LEU A 105 -17.53 -4.69 0.00
C LEU A 105 -17.11 -5.12 -1.40
N GLY A 106 -17.53 -4.37 -2.43
CA GLY A 106 -17.24 -4.65 -3.83
C GLY A 106 -15.75 -4.56 -4.13
N LEU A 107 -15.08 -3.50 -3.66
CA LEU A 107 -13.64 -3.36 -3.83
C LEU A 107 -12.87 -4.43 -3.04
N SER A 108 -13.24 -4.69 -1.79
CA SER A 108 -12.61 -5.75 -0.98
C SER A 108 -12.75 -7.12 -1.65
N PHE A 109 -13.92 -7.42 -2.21
CA PHE A 109 -14.17 -8.65 -2.97
C PHE A 109 -13.29 -8.71 -4.22
N ALA A 110 -13.26 -7.64 -5.03
CA ALA A 110 -12.47 -7.59 -6.26
C ALA A 110 -10.97 -7.77 -5.99
N LEU A 111 -10.42 -7.13 -4.96
CA LEU A 111 -9.02 -7.28 -4.57
C LEU A 111 -8.72 -8.68 -4.01
N ALA A 112 -9.66 -9.27 -3.29
CA ALA A 112 -9.56 -10.64 -2.82
C ALA A 112 -9.55 -11.68 -3.95
N LEU A 113 -10.16 -11.39 -5.12
CA LEU A 113 -10.06 -12.26 -6.30
C LEU A 113 -8.62 -12.39 -6.80
N TYR A 114 -7.81 -11.32 -6.74
CA TYR A 114 -6.38 -11.38 -7.08
C TYR A 114 -5.62 -12.31 -6.13
N HIS A 115 -5.93 -12.28 -4.83
CA HIS A 115 -5.35 -13.19 -3.84
C HIS A 115 -5.84 -14.64 -4.02
N GLY A 116 -7.10 -14.82 -4.43
CA GLY A 116 -7.63 -16.12 -4.85
C GLY A 116 -6.88 -16.66 -6.06
N LEU A 117 -6.71 -15.86 -7.10
CA LEU A 117 -5.95 -16.26 -8.29
C LEU A 117 -4.50 -16.63 -7.93
N ALA A 118 -3.83 -15.81 -7.12
CA ALA A 118 -2.50 -16.14 -6.59
C ALA A 118 -2.51 -17.48 -5.85
N GLY A 119 -3.44 -17.70 -4.91
CA GLY A 119 -3.58 -18.97 -4.19
C GLY A 119 -3.78 -20.17 -5.11
N GLY A 120 -4.59 -20.03 -6.17
CA GLY A 120 -4.77 -21.04 -7.21
C GLY A 120 -3.48 -21.35 -7.97
N LEU A 121 -2.79 -20.31 -8.46
CA LEU A 121 -1.55 -20.42 -9.24
C LEU A 121 -0.38 -20.97 -8.40
N ILE A 122 -0.29 -20.61 -7.12
CA ILE A 122 0.70 -21.15 -6.18
C ILE A 122 0.62 -22.68 -6.10
N THR A 123 -0.58 -23.26 -6.19
CA THR A 123 -0.72 -24.74 -6.19
C THR A 123 -0.08 -25.38 -7.43
N LEU A 124 0.03 -24.67 -8.55
CA LEU A 124 0.64 -25.19 -9.78
C LEU A 124 2.17 -25.22 -9.66
N VAL A 125 2.75 -24.18 -9.06
CA VAL A 125 4.20 -24.04 -8.89
C VAL A 125 4.76 -24.75 -7.67
N SER A 126 3.90 -25.18 -6.74
CA SER A 126 4.28 -25.94 -5.53
C SER A 126 5.00 -27.27 -5.79
N ARG A 127 4.99 -27.76 -7.03
CA ARG A 127 5.66 -29.00 -7.48
C ARG A 127 7.06 -28.74 -8.05
N LEU A 128 7.42 -27.50 -8.30
CA LEU A 128 8.73 -27.12 -8.80
C LEU A 128 9.79 -27.24 -7.69
N PRO A 129 11.06 -27.49 -8.05
CA PRO A 129 12.16 -27.28 -7.11
C PRO A 129 12.14 -25.81 -6.65
N ALA A 130 12.55 -25.57 -5.40
CA ALA A 130 12.46 -24.24 -4.79
C ALA A 130 11.02 -23.67 -4.76
N ALA A 131 10.01 -24.52 -4.57
CA ALA A 131 8.59 -24.13 -4.49
C ALA A 131 8.27 -22.85 -3.68
N PRO A 132 8.92 -22.56 -2.53
CA PRO A 132 8.72 -21.30 -1.81
C PRO A 132 9.00 -20.05 -2.65
N LEU A 133 10.06 -20.07 -3.45
CA LEU A 133 10.44 -18.96 -4.32
C LEU A 133 9.39 -18.73 -5.41
N TRP A 134 9.02 -19.78 -6.14
CA TRP A 134 8.00 -19.66 -7.18
C TRP A 134 6.65 -19.24 -6.63
N GLY A 135 6.27 -19.73 -5.44
CA GLY A 135 5.05 -19.31 -4.76
C GLY A 135 5.07 -17.83 -4.40
N ALA A 136 6.19 -17.33 -3.86
CA ALA A 136 6.34 -15.93 -3.52
C ALA A 136 6.35 -15.02 -4.77
N LEU A 137 7.05 -15.44 -5.84
CA LEU A 137 7.04 -14.76 -7.14
C LEU A 137 5.63 -14.64 -7.70
N VAL A 138 4.85 -15.74 -7.68
CA VAL A 138 3.46 -15.72 -8.13
C VAL A 138 2.61 -14.76 -7.31
N PHE A 139 2.75 -14.76 -5.98
CA PHE A 139 1.97 -13.86 -5.14
C PHE A 139 2.24 -12.39 -5.46
N ILE A 140 3.52 -12.00 -5.54
CA ILE A 140 3.93 -10.62 -5.80
C ILE A 140 3.62 -10.19 -7.23
N ALA A 141 3.76 -11.08 -8.21
CA ALA A 141 3.42 -10.79 -9.60
C ALA A 141 1.93 -10.44 -9.80
N LEU A 142 1.04 -10.90 -8.90
CA LEU A 142 -0.38 -10.54 -8.94
C LEU A 142 -0.67 -9.14 -8.37
N GLU A 143 0.30 -8.48 -7.72
CA GLU A 143 0.17 -7.07 -7.34
C GLU A 143 0.24 -6.13 -8.54
N THR A 144 1.03 -6.47 -9.58
CA THR A 144 1.17 -5.69 -10.83
C THR A 144 -0.14 -5.48 -11.57
N PRO A 145 -0.88 -6.51 -12.01
CA PRO A 145 -2.14 -6.30 -12.71
C PRO A 145 -3.18 -5.60 -11.82
N ARG A 146 -3.15 -5.82 -10.50
CA ARG A 146 -4.00 -5.10 -9.53
C ARG A 146 -3.66 -3.60 -9.48
N ALA A 147 -2.38 -3.25 -9.61
CA ALA A 147 -1.91 -1.86 -9.62
C ALA A 147 -2.18 -1.15 -10.95
N TRP A 148 -2.54 -1.85 -12.04
CA TRP A 148 -2.80 -1.24 -13.36
C TRP A 148 -4.27 -1.33 -13.79
N PHE A 149 -5.01 -2.33 -13.33
CA PHE A 149 -6.34 -2.64 -13.83
C PHE A 149 -7.33 -3.06 -12.71
N PRO A 150 -8.60 -2.63 -12.77
CA PRO A 150 -9.19 -1.66 -13.71
C PRO A 150 -8.95 -0.20 -13.32
N PHE A 151 -9.23 0.74 -14.24
CA PHE A 151 -9.26 2.18 -13.99
C PHE A 151 -7.95 2.80 -13.46
N GLY A 152 -6.81 2.36 -13.99
CA GLY A 152 -5.50 2.77 -13.48
C GLY A 152 -5.06 2.02 -12.23
N GLY A 153 -5.87 1.06 -11.74
CA GLY A 153 -5.53 0.11 -10.69
C GLY A 153 -5.62 0.65 -9.27
N PHE A 154 -5.41 -0.27 -8.32
CA PHE A 154 -5.52 -0.01 -6.88
C PHE A 154 -4.40 -0.74 -6.12
N PRO A 155 -3.21 -0.13 -5.98
CA PRO A 155 -2.05 -0.73 -5.33
C PRO A 155 -2.15 -0.77 -3.79
N TRP A 156 -3.26 -0.34 -3.20
CA TRP A 156 -3.43 -0.36 -1.74
C TRP A 156 -3.34 -1.80 -1.20
N GLY A 157 -2.69 -1.96 -0.04
CA GLY A 157 -2.48 -3.29 0.55
C GLY A 157 -1.42 -4.13 -0.15
N ARG A 158 -0.45 -3.52 -0.86
CA ARG A 158 0.78 -4.20 -1.27
C ARG A 158 1.57 -4.66 -0.06
N VAL A 159 2.22 -5.82 -0.19
CA VAL A 159 2.99 -6.43 0.91
C VAL A 159 4.06 -5.48 1.46
N ALA A 160 4.72 -4.71 0.60
CA ALA A 160 5.72 -3.74 1.01
C ALA A 160 5.21 -2.68 1.99
N PHE A 161 3.94 -2.29 1.90
CA PHE A 161 3.35 -1.26 2.76
C PHE A 161 3.07 -1.75 4.19
N SER A 162 3.24 -3.04 4.47
CA SER A 162 3.28 -3.59 5.83
C SER A 162 4.65 -3.42 6.53
N GLN A 163 5.66 -2.90 5.82
CA GLN A 163 7.05 -2.88 6.29
C GLN A 163 7.66 -1.48 6.58
N PRO A 164 6.91 -0.40 6.89
CA PRO A 164 7.52 0.91 7.14
C PRO A 164 8.44 0.96 8.38
N GLU A 165 8.38 -0.07 9.23
CA GLU A 165 9.21 -0.26 10.44
C GLU A 165 9.91 -1.63 10.43
N GLY A 166 9.81 -2.37 9.32
CA GLY A 166 10.23 -3.75 9.25
C GLY A 166 11.69 -3.93 8.88
N ALA A 167 12.25 -5.06 9.28
CA ALA A 167 13.62 -5.44 8.91
C ALA A 167 13.83 -5.52 7.38
N PHE A 168 12.76 -5.62 6.59
CA PHE A 168 12.80 -5.69 5.13
C PHE A 168 12.83 -4.31 4.45
N LEU A 169 12.56 -3.22 5.17
CA LEU A 169 12.46 -1.87 4.61
C LEU A 169 13.70 -1.45 3.79
N PRO A 170 14.96 -1.69 4.23
CA PRO A 170 16.14 -1.30 3.47
C PRO A 170 16.22 -1.92 2.06
N LEU A 171 15.56 -3.05 1.82
CA LEU A 171 15.49 -3.68 0.49
C LEU A 171 14.76 -2.80 -0.54
N ALA A 172 13.94 -1.83 -0.09
CA ALA A 172 13.31 -0.85 -0.97
C ALA A 172 14.34 -0.04 -1.76
N SER A 173 15.52 0.25 -1.16
CA SER A 173 16.61 0.97 -1.85
C SER A 173 17.27 0.16 -2.99
N ILE A 174 17.01 -1.16 -3.04
CA ILE A 174 17.56 -2.05 -4.06
C ILE A 174 16.56 -2.31 -5.18
N GLY A 175 15.34 -2.73 -4.83
CA GLY A 175 14.36 -3.19 -5.82
C GLY A 175 12.95 -2.71 -5.52
N GLY A 176 12.83 -1.62 -4.76
CA GLY A 176 11.57 -0.96 -4.47
C GLY A 176 10.56 -1.82 -3.72
N ALA A 177 9.31 -1.38 -3.80
CA ALA A 177 8.17 -2.13 -3.24
C ALA A 177 8.11 -3.60 -3.70
N PRO A 178 8.34 -3.96 -4.99
CA PRO A 178 8.27 -5.37 -5.41
C PRO A 178 9.27 -6.29 -4.69
N LEU A 179 10.51 -5.83 -4.47
CA LEU A 179 11.54 -6.64 -3.78
C LEU A 179 11.23 -6.82 -2.30
N VAL A 180 10.76 -5.77 -1.62
CA VAL A 180 10.32 -5.86 -0.21
C VAL A 180 9.17 -6.86 -0.09
N GLY A 181 8.18 -6.78 -0.99
CA GLY A 181 7.08 -7.73 -1.01
C GLY A 181 7.57 -9.17 -1.21
N LEU A 182 8.46 -9.40 -2.17
CA LEU A 182 9.04 -10.72 -2.42
C LEU A 182 9.76 -11.26 -1.19
N ALA A 183 10.57 -10.44 -0.52
CA ALA A 183 11.31 -10.81 0.66
C ALA A 183 10.40 -11.28 1.81
N VAL A 184 9.30 -10.57 2.05
CA VAL A 184 8.31 -10.91 3.09
C VAL A 184 7.60 -12.23 2.78
N VAL A 185 7.07 -12.38 1.56
CA VAL A 185 6.34 -13.60 1.18
C VAL A 185 7.27 -14.81 1.12
N LEU A 186 8.49 -14.63 0.59
CA LEU A 186 9.51 -15.68 0.55
C LEU A 186 9.90 -16.14 1.95
N THR A 187 10.06 -15.19 2.88
CA THR A 187 10.32 -15.50 4.29
C THR A 187 9.21 -16.38 4.87
N GLY A 188 7.95 -15.99 4.68
CA GLY A 188 6.80 -16.77 5.14
C GLY A 188 6.73 -18.17 4.52
N PHE A 189 6.93 -18.29 3.22
CA PHE A 189 6.86 -19.58 2.52
C PHE A 189 8.05 -20.48 2.88
N GLY A 190 9.22 -19.88 3.14
CA GLY A 190 10.39 -20.55 3.71
C GLY A 190 10.10 -21.11 5.10
N LEU A 191 9.53 -20.30 6.01
CA LEU A 191 9.14 -20.71 7.36
C LEU A 191 8.12 -21.86 7.33
N ALA A 192 7.10 -21.77 6.48
CA ALA A 192 6.12 -22.84 6.29
C ALA A 192 6.78 -24.15 5.84
N THR A 193 7.75 -24.06 4.91
CA THR A 193 8.48 -25.22 4.42
C THR A 193 9.38 -25.81 5.48
N LEU A 194 10.05 -24.99 6.29
CA LEU A 194 10.88 -25.43 7.40
C LEU A 194 10.04 -26.16 8.46
N ALA A 195 8.93 -25.55 8.91
CA ALA A 195 8.01 -26.16 9.87
C ALA A 195 7.45 -27.50 9.36
N ALA A 196 7.05 -27.56 8.10
CA ALA A 196 6.57 -28.77 7.42
C ALA A 196 7.59 -29.91 7.37
N ARG A 197 8.89 -29.60 7.39
CA ARG A 197 9.99 -30.58 7.31
C ARG A 197 10.47 -31.03 8.68
N LEU A 198 10.52 -30.11 9.64
CA LEU A 198 10.84 -30.45 11.04
C LEU A 198 9.79 -31.40 11.64
N TRP A 199 8.54 -31.30 11.20
CA TRP A 199 7.48 -32.25 11.57
C TRP A 199 7.67 -33.64 10.95
N ASP A 200 8.40 -33.75 9.83
CA ASP A 200 8.64 -35.00 9.10
C ASP A 200 10.15 -35.35 9.18
N VAL A 201 10.61 -35.57 10.42
CA VAL A 201 12.02 -35.75 10.84
C VAL A 201 12.79 -36.84 10.09
N ARG A 202 12.11 -37.70 9.31
CA ARG A 202 12.72 -38.82 8.58
C ARG A 202 13.32 -38.42 7.22
N LYS A 203 13.21 -37.16 6.78
CA LYS A 203 13.66 -36.70 5.43
C LYS A 203 14.50 -35.42 5.43
N LEU A 204 15.38 -35.23 6.42
CA LEU A 204 16.35 -34.13 6.46
C LEU A 204 17.45 -34.30 5.38
N THR A 205 17.23 -33.76 4.19
CA THR A 205 18.22 -33.65 3.10
C THR A 205 18.30 -32.20 2.59
N ARG A 206 19.19 -31.92 1.60
CA ARG A 206 19.39 -30.64 0.85
C ARG A 206 18.19 -29.65 0.78
N PRO A 207 16.92 -30.06 0.59
CA PRO A 207 15.75 -29.17 0.67
C PRO A 207 15.58 -28.36 1.98
N VAL A 208 16.16 -28.75 3.12
CA VAL A 208 16.05 -27.99 4.38
C VAL A 208 16.91 -26.73 4.37
N THR A 209 18.12 -26.79 3.80
CA THR A 209 19.01 -25.64 3.67
C THR A 209 18.37 -24.53 2.82
N PHE A 210 17.73 -24.89 1.70
CA PHE A 210 17.00 -23.91 0.89
C PHE A 210 15.84 -23.26 1.65
N ALA A 211 15.07 -24.04 2.42
CA ALA A 211 13.97 -23.50 3.23
C ALA A 211 14.48 -22.54 4.32
N ALA A 212 15.59 -22.88 4.97
CA ALA A 212 16.24 -22.00 5.94
C ALA A 212 16.77 -20.72 5.29
N LEU A 213 17.41 -20.81 4.12
CA LEU A 213 17.87 -19.64 3.37
C LEU A 213 16.69 -18.76 2.92
N ALA A 214 15.61 -19.34 2.40
CA ALA A 214 14.41 -18.59 2.03
C ALA A 214 13.77 -17.87 3.22
N ALA A 215 13.84 -18.46 4.43
CA ALA A 215 13.32 -17.86 5.65
C ALA A 215 14.24 -16.79 6.26
N LEU A 216 15.56 -16.97 6.20
CA LEU A 216 16.51 -16.13 6.94
C LEU A 216 17.21 -15.09 6.07
N LEU A 217 17.57 -15.42 4.83
CA LEU A 217 18.37 -14.56 3.97
C LEU A 217 17.73 -13.18 3.75
N PRO A 218 16.41 -13.05 3.47
CA PRO A 218 15.84 -11.73 3.23
C PRO A 218 15.83 -10.84 4.48
N VAL A 219 15.61 -11.41 5.66
CA VAL A 219 15.69 -10.69 6.95
C VAL A 219 17.12 -10.23 7.21
N VAL A 220 18.09 -11.15 7.08
CA VAL A 220 19.51 -10.86 7.28
C VAL A 220 19.99 -9.81 6.29
N ALA A 221 19.61 -9.91 5.02
CA ALA A 221 19.96 -8.93 3.99
C ALA A 221 19.41 -7.54 4.31
N GLY A 222 18.13 -7.44 4.72
CA GLY A 222 17.54 -6.17 5.12
C GLY A 222 18.25 -5.53 6.32
N LEU A 223 18.52 -6.30 7.38
CA LEU A 223 19.27 -5.81 8.55
C LEU A 223 20.71 -5.43 8.21
N ALA A 224 21.39 -6.19 7.36
CA ALA A 224 22.75 -5.89 6.93
C ALA A 224 22.86 -4.64 6.04
N LEU A 225 21.79 -4.32 5.30
CA LEU A 225 21.71 -3.11 4.47
C LEU A 225 21.35 -1.86 5.26
N TRP A 226 20.74 -2.00 6.44
CA TRP A 226 20.28 -0.86 7.24
C TRP A 226 21.36 0.21 7.44
N PRO A 227 22.60 -0.10 7.86
CA PRO A 227 23.64 0.90 8.05
C PRO A 227 24.12 1.57 6.75
N ALA A 228 23.82 0.97 5.58
CA ALA A 228 24.19 1.50 4.28
C ALA A 228 23.15 2.49 3.71
N ILE A 229 21.99 2.64 4.34
CA ILE A 229 20.99 3.64 3.94
C ILE A 229 21.51 5.03 4.36
N GLY A 230 21.99 5.80 3.39
CA GLY A 230 22.52 7.14 3.62
C GLY A 230 21.41 8.13 3.99
N THR A 231 21.52 8.75 5.16
CA THR A 231 20.59 9.79 5.65
C THR A 231 21.18 11.20 5.60
N GLY A 232 22.50 11.33 5.51
CA GLY A 232 23.18 12.63 5.51
C GLY A 232 22.87 13.48 4.27
N ALA A 233 22.91 14.79 4.46
CA ALA A 233 22.85 15.79 3.40
C ALA A 233 24.02 15.63 2.41
N GLN A 234 23.74 15.81 1.13
CA GLN A 234 24.73 15.80 0.04
C GLN A 234 24.80 17.16 -0.66
N ASP A 235 23.67 17.88 -0.72
CA ASP A 235 23.59 19.23 -1.27
C ASP A 235 22.97 20.22 -0.27
N GLY A 236 23.42 20.11 0.99
CA GLY A 236 22.94 20.92 2.11
C GLY A 236 21.58 20.48 2.67
N GLU A 237 20.97 21.38 3.43
CA GLU A 237 19.67 21.17 4.08
C GLU A 237 18.68 22.26 3.67
N ARG A 238 17.39 21.97 3.83
CA ARG A 238 16.33 22.98 3.75
C ARG A 238 15.42 22.88 4.96
N THR A 239 15.03 24.02 5.51
CA THR A 239 13.98 24.11 6.52
C THR A 239 12.64 24.17 5.80
N VAL A 240 11.83 23.12 5.89
CA VAL A 240 10.53 23.04 5.23
C VAL A 240 9.44 23.22 6.27
N ALA A 241 8.46 24.06 5.96
CA ALA A 241 7.24 24.20 6.73
C ALA A 241 6.05 23.59 5.98
N THR A 242 5.27 22.76 6.64
CA THR A 242 3.96 22.29 6.15
C THR A 242 2.85 22.86 7.01
N VAL A 243 1.75 23.27 6.35
CA VAL A 243 0.56 23.84 6.99
C VAL A 243 -0.57 22.83 6.97
N GLN A 244 -1.18 22.57 8.12
CA GLN A 244 -2.35 21.73 8.27
C GLN A 244 -3.50 22.58 8.81
N GLY A 245 -4.35 23.09 7.89
CA GLY A 245 -5.45 23.98 8.25
C GLY A 245 -6.57 23.32 9.07
N ASN A 246 -6.69 21.99 9.01
CA ASN A 246 -7.86 21.22 9.44
C ASN A 246 -9.06 21.33 8.49
N ALA A 247 -9.97 20.35 8.58
CA ALA A 247 -11.20 20.28 7.81
C ALA A 247 -12.38 19.82 8.69
N PRO A 248 -13.63 20.19 8.32
CA PRO A 248 -14.81 19.53 8.85
C PRO A 248 -14.78 18.02 8.53
N ASP A 249 -15.19 17.19 9.49
CA ASP A 249 -15.25 15.73 9.31
C ASP A 249 -16.64 15.33 8.78
N ILE A 250 -16.86 15.53 7.47
CA ILE A 250 -18.19 15.40 6.84
C ILE A 250 -18.20 14.56 5.54
N GLY A 251 -17.14 13.81 5.22
CA GLY A 251 -17.08 12.93 4.05
C GLY A 251 -17.27 13.66 2.71
N LEU A 252 -18.06 13.11 1.78
CA LEU A 252 -18.25 13.67 0.43
C LEU A 252 -18.79 15.12 0.38
N ALA A 253 -19.50 15.56 1.42
CA ALA A 253 -19.97 16.95 1.54
C ALA A 253 -18.82 17.98 1.59
N LEU A 254 -17.58 17.54 1.79
CA LEU A 254 -16.38 18.37 1.65
C LEU A 254 -16.24 19.01 0.26
N GLN A 255 -16.85 18.45 -0.81
CA GLN A 255 -16.81 19.04 -2.16
C GLN A 255 -17.32 20.49 -2.15
N GLY A 256 -18.31 20.79 -1.29
CA GLY A 256 -18.89 22.12 -1.11
C GLY A 256 -18.20 23.01 -0.08
N GLN A 257 -17.19 22.51 0.65
CA GLN A 257 -16.52 23.24 1.75
C GLN A 257 -15.17 23.86 1.38
N ARG A 258 -14.94 24.11 0.08
CA ARG A 258 -13.65 24.63 -0.41
C ARG A 258 -13.23 25.95 0.25
N THR A 259 -14.19 26.84 0.49
CA THR A 259 -13.95 28.11 1.20
C THR A 259 -13.49 27.86 2.63
N VAL A 260 -14.11 26.92 3.35
CA VAL A 260 -13.69 26.58 4.72
C VAL A 260 -12.27 26.01 4.76
N LEU A 261 -11.93 25.12 3.82
CA LEU A 261 -10.56 24.57 3.73
C LEU A 261 -9.53 25.67 3.45
N ARG A 262 -9.86 26.61 2.58
CA ARG A 262 -9.03 27.79 2.27
C ARG A 262 -8.84 28.66 3.50
N ASP A 263 -9.93 29.08 4.14
CA ASP A 263 -9.91 29.98 5.30
C ASP A 263 -9.11 29.38 6.45
N ASN A 264 -9.30 28.08 6.72
CA ASN A 264 -8.55 27.32 7.71
C ASN A 264 -7.04 27.28 7.40
N THR A 265 -6.67 26.97 6.15
CA THR A 265 -5.27 26.89 5.74
C THR A 265 -4.59 28.25 5.82
N ILE A 266 -5.29 29.32 5.45
CA ILE A 266 -4.78 30.69 5.55
C ILE A 266 -4.64 31.11 7.02
N ALA A 267 -5.62 30.80 7.86
CA ALA A 267 -5.57 31.11 9.30
C ALA A 267 -4.37 30.43 9.97
N GLU A 268 -4.15 29.14 9.72
CA GLU A 268 -3.00 28.41 10.26
C GLU A 268 -1.68 28.92 9.66
N SER A 269 -1.64 29.28 8.38
CA SER A 269 -0.47 29.94 7.78
C SER A 269 -0.12 31.27 8.46
N ARG A 270 -1.12 32.10 8.78
CA ARG A 270 -0.93 33.36 9.52
C ARG A 270 -0.42 33.10 10.94
N ARG A 271 -0.91 32.05 11.59
CA ARG A 271 -0.43 31.62 12.92
C ARG A 271 1.03 31.17 12.88
N LEU A 272 1.39 30.34 11.89
CA LEU A 272 2.78 29.93 11.66
C LEU A 272 3.68 31.14 11.42
N LEU A 273 3.28 32.06 10.54
CA LEU A 273 4.04 33.30 10.27
C LEU A 273 4.27 34.12 11.55
N ALA A 274 3.24 34.25 12.40
CA ALA A 274 3.39 34.94 13.68
C ALA A 274 4.37 34.22 14.61
N ALA A 275 4.37 32.88 14.64
CA ALA A 275 5.33 32.09 15.41
C ALA A 275 6.77 32.26 14.89
N VAL A 276 6.96 32.32 13.57
CA VAL A 276 8.26 32.60 12.93
C VAL A 276 8.75 34.00 13.32
N ARG A 277 7.92 35.03 13.17
CA ARG A 277 8.26 36.42 13.53
C ARG A 277 8.56 36.59 15.02
N ALA A 278 7.92 35.80 15.88
CA ALA A 278 8.19 35.76 17.32
C ALA A 278 9.43 34.91 17.70
N GLY A 279 10.12 34.32 16.73
CA GLY A 279 11.30 33.47 16.96
C GLY A 279 10.99 32.13 17.67
N LYS A 280 9.72 31.71 17.71
CA LYS A 280 9.30 30.46 18.35
C LYS A 280 9.59 29.23 17.50
N VAL A 281 9.62 29.41 16.18
CA VAL A 281 9.96 28.40 15.19
C VAL A 281 10.94 29.03 14.19
N PRO A 282 11.85 28.25 13.60
CA PRO A 282 12.81 28.78 12.64
C PRO A 282 12.10 29.29 11.37
N GLN A 283 12.69 30.30 10.72
CA GLN A 283 12.27 30.75 9.41
C GLN A 283 12.40 29.58 8.41
N PRO A 284 11.31 29.16 7.74
CA PRO A 284 11.41 28.14 6.71
C PRO A 284 12.05 28.69 5.44
N ASP A 285 12.73 27.84 4.68
CA ASP A 285 13.20 28.11 3.31
C ASP A 285 12.11 27.83 2.28
N LEU A 286 11.16 26.92 2.61
CA LEU A 286 10.08 26.49 1.73
C LEU A 286 8.78 26.28 2.54
N LEU A 287 7.68 26.88 2.07
CA LEU A 287 6.34 26.63 2.60
C LEU A 287 5.59 25.60 1.73
N VAL A 288 4.87 24.66 2.34
CA VAL A 288 4.08 23.65 1.64
C VAL A 288 2.65 23.66 2.16
N TRP A 289 1.71 23.84 1.24
CA TRP A 289 0.29 23.67 1.51
C TRP A 289 -0.20 22.30 1.07
N PRO A 290 -1.26 21.80 1.73
CA PRO A 290 -1.83 20.51 1.42
C PRO A 290 -2.63 20.53 0.10
N GLU A 291 -3.02 19.35 -0.39
CA GLU A 291 -3.78 19.17 -1.62
C GLU A 291 -5.13 19.91 -1.56
N SER A 292 -5.51 20.56 -2.66
CA SER A 292 -6.82 21.23 -2.79
C SER A 292 -7.14 22.23 -1.67
N ALA A 293 -6.12 22.85 -1.06
CA ALA A 293 -6.28 23.85 -0.01
C ALA A 293 -6.98 25.12 -0.52
N THR A 294 -6.86 25.41 -1.82
CA THR A 294 -7.54 26.54 -2.46
C THR A 294 -8.00 26.17 -3.87
N THR A 295 -8.75 27.07 -4.53
CA THR A 295 -9.11 26.97 -5.94
C THR A 295 -8.65 28.24 -6.64
N VAL A 296 -7.90 28.10 -7.74
CA VAL A 296 -7.30 29.25 -8.45
C VAL A 296 -7.39 29.09 -9.97
N THR A 297 -7.33 30.22 -10.68
CA THR A 297 -7.16 30.29 -12.15
C THR A 297 -5.85 30.96 -12.57
N GLY A 298 -5.04 31.42 -11.61
CA GLY A 298 -3.88 32.29 -11.82
C GLY A 298 -3.49 32.99 -10.51
N PRO A 299 -2.97 34.24 -10.56
CA PRO A 299 -2.69 35.04 -9.37
C PRO A 299 -3.89 35.13 -8.41
N ASP A 300 -3.60 35.18 -7.11
CA ASP A 300 -4.60 35.29 -6.04
C ASP A 300 -4.04 36.23 -4.98
N LEU A 301 -4.68 37.39 -4.82
CA LEU A 301 -4.16 38.48 -3.99
C LEU A 301 -3.87 38.05 -2.54
N GLU A 302 -4.69 37.18 -1.97
CA GLU A 302 -4.52 36.75 -0.58
C GLU A 302 -3.35 35.77 -0.43
N VAL A 303 -3.21 34.85 -1.38
CA VAL A 303 -2.07 33.93 -1.43
C VAL A 303 -0.78 34.70 -1.75
N ASP A 304 -0.82 35.63 -2.71
CA ASP A 304 0.31 36.50 -3.07
C ASP A 304 0.82 37.27 -1.85
N GLN A 305 -0.09 37.93 -1.12
CA GLN A 305 0.27 38.66 0.10
C GLN A 305 0.81 37.74 1.19
N LEU A 306 0.23 36.55 1.37
CA LEU A 306 0.69 35.61 2.38
C LEU A 306 2.11 35.12 2.08
N VAL A 307 2.37 34.67 0.85
CA VAL A 307 3.69 34.17 0.42
C VAL A 307 4.72 35.31 0.47
N ALA A 308 4.37 36.51 0.01
CA ALA A 308 5.23 37.69 0.14
C ALA A 308 5.57 38.03 1.60
N ASN A 309 4.61 37.88 2.52
CA ASN A 309 4.79 38.15 3.95
C ASN A 309 5.69 37.12 4.65
N PHE A 310 5.69 35.86 4.20
CA PHE A 310 6.66 34.85 4.60
C PHE A 310 8.05 35.15 4.01
N GLY A 311 8.10 35.72 2.80
CA GLY A 311 9.33 36.09 2.11
C GLY A 311 10.08 34.90 1.49
N VAL A 312 9.43 33.73 1.41
CA VAL A 312 10.02 32.51 0.85
C VAL A 312 9.07 31.83 -0.14
N PRO A 313 9.59 31.03 -1.10
CA PRO A 313 8.75 30.30 -2.03
C PRO A 313 7.80 29.32 -1.35
N ALA A 314 6.65 29.07 -1.98
CA ALA A 314 5.66 28.13 -1.50
C ALA A 314 5.25 27.11 -2.59
N LEU A 315 4.91 25.89 -2.18
CA LEU A 315 4.22 24.90 -3.00
C LEU A 315 2.75 24.86 -2.58
N ILE A 316 1.87 25.40 -3.43
CA ILE A 316 0.45 25.60 -3.12
C ILE A 316 -0.38 24.51 -3.79
N GLY A 317 -0.93 23.58 -3.00
CA GLY A 317 -1.90 22.60 -3.47
C GLY A 317 -3.25 23.24 -3.73
N ALA A 318 -3.75 23.12 -4.95
CA ALA A 318 -4.95 23.79 -5.41
C ALA A 318 -5.74 22.98 -6.45
N ILE A 319 -7.06 23.20 -6.48
CA ILE A 319 -7.85 22.90 -7.67
C ILE A 319 -7.64 24.03 -8.67
N TYR A 320 -6.92 23.75 -9.74
CA TYR A 320 -6.65 24.69 -10.80
C TYR A 320 -7.74 24.62 -11.86
N ARG A 321 -8.33 25.76 -12.23
CA ARG A 321 -9.25 25.86 -13.36
C ARG A 321 -8.49 26.32 -14.60
N LEU A 322 -8.43 25.43 -15.60
CA LEU A 322 -7.83 25.70 -16.89
C LEU A 322 -8.64 26.73 -17.69
N PRO A 323 -8.02 27.42 -18.67
CA PRO A 323 -8.73 28.38 -19.53
C PRO A 323 -9.92 27.79 -20.30
N ASP A 324 -9.88 26.49 -20.61
CA ASP A 324 -10.96 25.74 -21.26
C ASP A 324 -12.11 25.36 -20.30
N GLY A 325 -11.98 25.72 -19.02
CA GLY A 325 -12.97 25.47 -17.97
C GLY A 325 -12.78 24.16 -17.22
N HIS A 326 -11.93 23.25 -17.71
CA HIS A 326 -11.63 21.99 -17.03
C HIS A 326 -10.90 22.21 -15.71
N LEU A 327 -11.03 21.24 -14.79
CA LEU A 327 -10.39 21.28 -13.48
C LEU A 327 -9.23 20.30 -13.44
N GLN A 328 -8.13 20.71 -12.80
CA GLN A 328 -6.99 19.86 -12.48
C GLN A 328 -6.67 19.97 -11.00
N ASN A 329 -6.38 18.86 -10.35
CA ASN A 329 -5.73 18.88 -9.05
C ASN A 329 -4.24 19.13 -9.24
N SER A 330 -3.72 20.21 -8.66
CA SER A 330 -2.41 20.73 -8.99
C SER A 330 -1.65 21.22 -7.77
N VAL A 331 -0.33 21.29 -7.91
CA VAL A 331 0.57 21.99 -7.00
C VAL A 331 1.31 23.05 -7.80
N ILE A 332 1.26 24.29 -7.32
CA ILE A 332 1.81 25.45 -8.00
C ILE A 332 2.98 25.99 -7.20
N ALA A 333 4.12 26.20 -7.85
CA ALA A 333 5.24 26.93 -7.25
C ALA A 333 4.87 28.41 -7.22
N TRP A 334 4.88 28.99 -6.03
CA TRP A 334 4.51 30.38 -5.79
C TRP A 334 5.73 31.15 -5.30
N ASP A 335 6.15 32.14 -6.08
CA ASP A 335 7.26 33.01 -5.74
C ASP A 335 6.77 34.23 -4.95
N PRO A 336 7.46 34.64 -3.87
CA PRO A 336 7.04 35.76 -3.03
C PRO A 336 7.05 37.12 -3.73
N ARG A 337 7.68 37.25 -4.90
CA ARG A 337 7.77 38.50 -5.67
C ARG A 337 6.96 38.45 -6.96
N THR A 338 7.01 37.32 -7.67
CA THR A 338 6.39 37.19 -9.00
C THR A 338 5.07 36.45 -9.01
N GLY A 339 4.64 35.86 -7.88
CA GLY A 339 3.38 35.12 -7.78
C GLY A 339 3.47 33.67 -8.34
N PRO A 340 2.37 33.10 -8.84
CA PRO A 340 2.33 31.70 -9.28
C PRO A 340 3.16 31.48 -10.56
N GLY A 341 3.93 30.39 -10.57
CA GLY A 341 4.82 30.00 -11.68
C GLY A 341 4.55 28.59 -12.18
N ALA A 342 5.58 27.74 -12.16
CA ALA A 342 5.48 26.35 -12.60
C ALA A 342 4.38 25.58 -11.85
N ARG A 343 3.84 24.54 -12.48
CA ARG A 343 2.71 23.76 -11.95
C ARG A 343 2.88 22.28 -12.26
N TYR A 344 2.76 21.45 -11.23
CA TYR A 344 2.56 20.01 -11.36
C TYR A 344 1.06 19.71 -11.33
N ALA A 345 0.57 18.87 -12.24
CA ALA A 345 -0.82 18.42 -12.26
C ALA A 345 -0.85 16.90 -11.98
N LYS A 346 -1.76 16.49 -11.09
CA LYS A 346 -1.92 15.09 -10.66
C LYS A 346 -2.17 14.18 -11.85
N GLN A 347 -1.34 13.15 -12.00
CA GLN A 347 -1.39 12.17 -13.07
C GLN A 347 -2.37 11.03 -12.71
N GLN A 348 -2.27 10.50 -11.50
CA GLN A 348 -3.15 9.43 -11.04
C GLN A 348 -4.37 9.99 -10.29
N LEU A 349 -5.48 10.12 -11.01
CA LEU A 349 -6.74 10.54 -10.41
C LEU A 349 -7.38 9.42 -9.59
N VAL A 350 -8.08 9.79 -8.53
CA VAL A 350 -8.85 8.91 -7.65
C VAL A 350 -10.20 8.59 -8.30
N PRO A 351 -10.48 7.31 -8.64
CA PRO A 351 -11.77 6.89 -9.15
C PRO A 351 -12.90 7.23 -8.15
N PHE A 352 -14.01 7.75 -8.67
CA PHE A 352 -15.19 8.23 -7.92
C PHE A 352 -14.97 9.44 -7.00
N GLY A 353 -13.71 9.88 -6.81
CA GLY A 353 -13.38 11.11 -6.07
C GLY A 353 -13.13 12.30 -7.00
N GLU A 354 -12.29 12.10 -8.01
CA GLU A 354 -11.85 13.17 -8.93
C GLU A 354 -12.43 13.01 -10.34
N TYR A 355 -12.87 11.79 -10.68
CA TYR A 355 -13.61 11.51 -11.90
C TYR A 355 -14.50 10.28 -11.70
N VAL A 356 -15.50 10.09 -12.57
CA VAL A 356 -16.43 8.94 -12.50
C VAL A 356 -16.11 7.93 -13.60
N PRO A 357 -15.50 6.77 -13.26
CA PRO A 357 -15.25 5.71 -14.24
C PRO A 357 -16.55 5.18 -14.84
N ALA A 358 -16.56 4.97 -16.16
CA ALA A 358 -17.71 4.44 -16.88
C ALA A 358 -19.04 5.12 -16.49
N ARG A 359 -19.03 6.47 -16.40
CA ARG A 359 -20.13 7.33 -15.92
C ARG A 359 -21.52 6.88 -16.36
N LYS A 360 -21.71 6.54 -17.64
CA LYS A 360 -23.00 6.05 -18.18
C LYS A 360 -23.52 4.79 -17.47
N VAL A 361 -22.63 3.87 -17.08
CA VAL A 361 -22.98 2.66 -16.32
C VAL A 361 -23.20 3.01 -14.85
N ALA A 362 -22.36 3.89 -14.29
CA ALA A 362 -22.49 4.31 -12.90
C ALA A 362 -23.82 5.08 -12.64
N GLN A 363 -24.27 5.87 -13.61
CA GLN A 363 -25.57 6.57 -13.58
C GLN A 363 -26.77 5.61 -13.55
N LEU A 364 -26.64 4.40 -14.07
CA LEU A 364 -27.72 3.40 -14.01
C LEU A 364 -27.95 2.85 -12.59
N VAL A 365 -26.94 2.97 -11.72
CA VAL A 365 -26.96 2.41 -10.37
C VAL A 365 -27.06 3.47 -9.28
N THR A 366 -26.94 4.77 -9.62
CA THR A 366 -27.13 5.86 -8.66
C THR A 366 -27.56 7.18 -9.34
N PRO A 367 -28.59 7.87 -8.81
CA PRO A 367 -28.99 9.19 -9.31
C PRO A 367 -28.05 10.33 -8.84
N PHE A 368 -27.13 10.06 -7.91
CA PHE A 368 -26.22 11.08 -7.34
C PHE A 368 -25.23 11.67 -8.36
N LEU A 369 -25.00 10.99 -9.48
CA LEU A 369 -24.00 11.37 -10.48
C LEU A 369 -24.45 12.45 -11.46
N ASP A 370 -25.74 12.82 -11.46
CA ASP A 370 -26.33 13.65 -12.52
C ASP A 370 -26.29 15.16 -12.26
N SER A 371 -26.08 15.63 -11.02
CA SER A 371 -26.24 17.06 -10.69
C SER A 371 -24.99 17.78 -10.18
N GLU A 372 -23.96 17.11 -9.64
CA GLU A 372 -22.88 17.83 -8.92
C GLU A 372 -21.43 17.37 -9.19
N THR A 373 -21.19 16.32 -9.98
CA THR A 373 -19.82 15.79 -10.19
C THR A 373 -19.17 16.28 -11.48
N VAL A 374 -18.18 17.17 -11.36
CA VAL A 374 -17.32 17.62 -12.47
C VAL A 374 -16.07 16.75 -12.54
N ASP A 375 -15.85 16.07 -13.66
CA ASP A 375 -14.64 15.28 -13.89
C ASP A 375 -13.42 16.20 -14.01
N MET A 376 -12.39 15.92 -13.20
CA MET A 376 -11.07 16.52 -13.36
C MET A 376 -10.33 15.82 -14.52
N VAL A 377 -9.41 16.56 -15.14
CA VAL A 377 -8.52 16.01 -16.17
C VAL A 377 -7.15 15.70 -15.58
N PRO A 378 -6.51 14.57 -15.94
CA PRO A 378 -5.18 14.23 -15.43
C PRO A 378 -4.11 15.17 -16.00
N GLY A 379 -2.98 15.26 -15.30
CA GLY A 379 -1.76 15.87 -15.81
C GLY A 379 -1.12 15.03 -16.91
N ASP A 380 -0.29 15.68 -17.73
CA ASP A 380 0.46 15.08 -18.84
C ASP A 380 1.83 14.51 -18.43
N GLY A 381 2.17 14.61 -17.15
CA GLY A 381 3.47 14.19 -16.61
C GLY A 381 4.58 15.23 -16.74
N ALA A 382 4.27 16.49 -17.08
CA ALA A 382 5.23 17.59 -17.00
C ALA A 382 5.51 18.02 -15.55
N ASN A 383 6.66 18.68 -15.35
CA ASN A 383 7.07 19.28 -14.06
C ASN A 383 7.07 18.30 -12.87
N GLN A 384 7.57 17.07 -13.08
CA GLN A 384 7.76 16.09 -12.00
C GLN A 384 8.64 16.66 -10.88
N THR A 385 9.54 17.59 -11.22
CA THR A 385 10.20 18.47 -10.26
C THR A 385 9.74 19.92 -10.40
N MET A 386 9.62 20.58 -9.25
CA MET A 386 9.25 21.98 -9.11
C MET A 386 10.45 22.75 -8.54
N PRO A 387 10.92 23.82 -9.21
CA PRO A 387 11.98 24.65 -8.65
C PRO A 387 11.41 25.49 -7.50
N ALA A 388 11.89 25.25 -6.28
CA ALA A 388 11.49 26.03 -5.10
C ALA A 388 12.66 26.11 -4.11
N ALA A 389 12.88 27.28 -3.52
CA ALA A 389 13.97 27.51 -2.55
C ALA A 389 15.35 27.04 -3.04
N GLY A 390 15.66 27.27 -4.33
CA GLY A 390 16.91 26.81 -4.95
C GLY A 390 17.10 25.29 -4.92
N THR A 391 16.01 24.52 -4.90
CA THR A 391 15.98 23.06 -4.78
C THR A 391 15.04 22.49 -5.83
N LYS A 392 15.38 21.34 -6.40
CA LYS A 392 14.42 20.57 -7.22
C LYS A 392 13.54 19.72 -6.32
N VAL A 393 12.28 20.14 -6.15
CA VAL A 393 11.33 19.43 -5.29
C VAL A 393 10.46 18.51 -6.12
N GLY A 394 10.57 17.20 -5.91
CA GLY A 394 9.69 16.21 -6.53
C GLY A 394 8.30 16.23 -5.90
N VAL A 395 7.25 16.28 -6.71
CA VAL A 395 5.86 16.38 -6.20
C VAL A 395 5.04 15.21 -6.72
N PHE A 396 4.30 14.59 -5.81
CA PHE A 396 3.25 13.65 -6.15
C PHE A 396 2.13 13.75 -5.12
N ILE A 397 0.89 13.76 -5.58
CA ILE A 397 -0.26 14.21 -4.80
C ILE A 397 -1.03 13.00 -4.28
N CYS A 398 -1.17 12.92 -2.95
CA CYS A 398 -2.13 12.05 -2.28
C CYS A 398 -2.03 10.57 -2.70
N TYR A 399 -3.03 10.09 -3.45
CA TYR A 399 -3.16 8.73 -3.96
C TYR A 399 -1.95 8.25 -4.78
N GLU A 400 -1.22 9.18 -5.41
CA GLU A 400 -0.01 8.90 -6.20
C GLU A 400 1.11 8.24 -5.40
N THR A 401 1.16 8.45 -4.08
CA THR A 401 2.14 7.81 -3.17
C THR A 401 2.11 6.28 -3.26
N ALA A 402 0.93 5.71 -3.54
CA ALA A 402 0.74 4.27 -3.63
C ALA A 402 1.32 3.68 -4.94
N PHE A 403 1.63 4.52 -5.92
CA PHE A 403 2.17 4.14 -7.24
C PHE A 403 3.68 4.32 -7.27
N ASP A 404 4.36 3.47 -8.04
CA ASP A 404 5.84 3.46 -8.09
C ASP A 404 6.39 4.56 -9.00
N TYR A 405 5.65 4.98 -10.02
CA TYR A 405 6.16 5.88 -11.06
C TYR A 405 6.27 7.36 -10.66
N PRO A 406 5.34 7.98 -9.91
CA PRO A 406 5.40 9.44 -9.67
C PRO A 406 6.67 9.86 -8.93
N ALA A 407 6.99 9.17 -7.83
CA ALA A 407 8.20 9.44 -7.05
C ALA A 407 9.48 9.09 -7.83
N ARG A 408 9.49 7.95 -8.53
CA ARG A 408 10.63 7.54 -9.37
C ARG A 408 10.92 8.55 -10.47
N ASP A 409 9.89 9.01 -11.18
CA ASP A 409 10.05 9.90 -12.32
C ASP A 409 10.48 11.30 -11.86
N ALA A 410 10.00 11.77 -10.70
CA ALA A 410 10.52 12.98 -10.04
C ALA A 410 12.01 12.86 -9.66
N VAL A 411 12.43 11.73 -9.09
CA VAL A 411 13.85 11.50 -8.73
C VAL A 411 14.73 11.40 -9.97
N ARG A 412 14.23 10.77 -11.04
CA ARG A 412 14.91 10.72 -12.35
C ARG A 412 15.07 12.10 -12.97
N ASP A 413 14.13 13.00 -12.74
CA ASP A 413 14.19 14.42 -13.14
C ASP A 413 15.07 15.29 -12.21
N GLY A 414 15.65 14.66 -11.19
CA GLY A 414 16.65 15.25 -10.31
C GLY A 414 16.08 15.80 -9.01
N ALA A 415 14.93 15.31 -8.53
CA ALA A 415 14.41 15.69 -7.23
C ALA A 415 15.44 15.45 -6.12
N GLU A 416 15.59 16.41 -5.23
CA GLU A 416 16.48 16.37 -4.06
C GLU A 416 15.70 16.19 -2.74
N LEU A 417 14.41 16.52 -2.80
CA LEU A 417 13.41 16.44 -1.76
C LEU A 417 12.10 15.97 -2.41
N LEU A 418 11.31 15.16 -1.71
CA LEU A 418 9.97 14.75 -2.15
C LEU A 418 8.90 15.40 -1.27
N VAL A 419 7.82 15.86 -1.88
CA VAL A 419 6.68 16.48 -1.19
C VAL A 419 5.38 15.80 -1.62
N VAL A 420 4.55 15.48 -0.62
CA VAL A 420 3.27 14.80 -0.78
C VAL A 420 2.14 15.63 -0.20
N PRO A 421 1.57 16.56 -0.98
CA PRO A 421 0.35 17.24 -0.57
C PRO A 421 -0.82 16.26 -0.62
N THR A 422 -1.65 16.25 0.42
CA THR A 422 -2.78 15.33 0.50
C THR A 422 -3.97 15.93 1.25
N ASN A 423 -5.17 15.59 0.78
CA ASN A 423 -6.42 15.95 1.41
C ASN A 423 -7.03 14.67 1.98
N ASN A 424 -6.69 14.36 3.23
CA ASN A 424 -7.22 13.18 3.90
C ASN A 424 -8.62 13.39 4.50
N ALA A 425 -9.18 14.60 4.40
CA ALA A 425 -10.46 14.94 5.01
C ALA A 425 -11.62 14.07 4.47
N TRP A 426 -11.50 13.61 3.22
CA TRP A 426 -12.45 12.68 2.57
C TRP A 426 -12.67 11.36 3.30
N TYR A 427 -11.74 10.97 4.17
CA TYR A 427 -11.68 9.61 4.72
C TYR A 427 -11.91 9.57 6.23
N GLY A 428 -12.34 10.67 6.82
CA GLY A 428 -12.64 10.76 8.26
C GLY A 428 -11.46 10.42 9.17
N ARG A 429 -11.74 10.25 10.47
CA ARG A 429 -10.78 9.79 11.49
C ARG A 429 -10.48 8.29 11.34
N SER A 430 -9.94 7.88 10.19
CA SER A 430 -9.69 6.49 9.82
C SER A 430 -8.21 6.16 9.63
N GLU A 431 -7.91 4.89 9.36
CA GLU A 431 -6.54 4.40 9.16
C GLU A 431 -5.93 4.86 7.81
N MET A 432 -6.70 5.46 6.90
CA MET A 432 -6.21 5.81 5.56
C MET A 432 -4.98 6.72 5.62
N SER A 433 -5.00 7.75 6.47
CA SER A 433 -3.89 8.73 6.54
C SER A 433 -2.60 8.09 7.07
N VAL A 434 -2.68 7.22 8.08
CA VAL A 434 -1.50 6.50 8.59
C VAL A 434 -1.03 5.40 7.65
N GLN A 435 -1.93 4.78 6.88
CA GLN A 435 -1.58 3.85 5.80
C GLN A 435 -0.85 4.58 4.66
N GLN A 436 -1.29 5.78 4.28
CA GLN A 436 -0.60 6.60 3.28
C GLN A 436 0.78 7.10 3.78
N LEU A 437 0.89 7.47 5.05
CA LEU A 437 2.18 7.81 5.66
C LEU A 437 3.15 6.61 5.61
N ALA A 438 2.67 5.38 5.87
CA ALA A 438 3.49 4.18 5.71
C ALA A 438 4.01 3.98 4.29
N MET A 439 3.20 4.30 3.27
CA MET A 439 3.65 4.29 1.87
C MET A 439 4.72 5.36 1.63
N SER A 440 4.55 6.57 2.17
CA SER A 440 5.52 7.66 2.07
C SER A 440 6.87 7.29 2.70
N ARG A 441 6.85 6.57 3.83
CA ARG A 441 8.07 6.01 4.46
C ARG A 441 8.79 5.02 3.57
N LEU A 442 8.06 4.16 2.87
CA LEU A 442 8.65 3.28 1.87
C LEU A 442 9.30 4.08 0.73
N ARG A 443 8.62 5.11 0.20
CA ARG A 443 9.16 5.97 -0.88
C ARG A 443 10.43 6.72 -0.47
N ALA A 444 10.52 7.15 0.80
CA ALA A 444 11.72 7.78 1.32
C ALA A 444 12.96 6.88 1.17
N VAL A 445 12.83 5.61 1.57
CA VAL A 445 13.92 4.61 1.49
C VAL A 445 14.19 4.16 0.06
N GLU A 446 13.13 3.95 -0.72
CA GLU A 446 13.21 3.53 -2.11
C GLU A 446 14.02 4.50 -2.96
N HIS A 447 13.83 5.80 -2.74
CA HIS A 447 14.48 6.86 -3.50
C HIS A 447 15.65 7.52 -2.75
N GLY A 448 15.90 7.14 -1.50
CA GLY A 448 16.92 7.76 -0.66
C GLY A 448 16.73 9.27 -0.53
N ARG A 449 15.48 9.72 -0.35
CA ARG A 449 15.08 11.14 -0.23
C ARG A 449 14.29 11.37 1.03
N ALA A 450 14.43 12.56 1.62
CA ALA A 450 13.45 13.00 2.60
C ALA A 450 12.09 13.19 1.92
N VAL A 451 11.01 12.89 2.65
CA VAL A 451 9.63 13.06 2.18
C VAL A 451 8.89 13.95 3.17
N VAL A 452 8.27 15.01 2.68
CA VAL A 452 7.40 15.91 3.47
C VAL A 452 5.95 15.68 3.06
N VAL A 453 5.17 15.13 3.98
CA VAL A 453 3.72 14.91 3.80
C VAL A 453 2.98 16.12 4.37
N SER A 454 2.19 16.79 3.54
CA SER A 454 1.39 17.97 3.91
C SER A 454 -0.09 17.63 3.79
N ALA A 455 -0.74 17.39 4.93
CA ALA A 455 -2.13 16.95 4.99
C ALA A 455 -3.09 18.09 5.34
N VAL A 456 -4.33 18.07 4.80
CA VAL A 456 -5.39 19.03 5.21
C VAL A 456 -5.85 18.76 6.65
N SER A 457 -6.22 17.51 6.95
CA SER A 457 -6.69 17.05 8.27
C SER A 457 -6.17 15.66 8.64
N GLY A 458 -5.28 15.10 7.81
CA GLY A 458 -4.57 13.85 8.08
C GLY A 458 -3.32 14.06 8.94
N VAL A 459 -2.43 13.08 8.95
CA VAL A 459 -1.10 13.18 9.56
C VAL A 459 -0.17 13.86 8.57
N SER A 460 0.16 15.13 8.82
CA SER A 460 1.32 15.76 8.21
C SER A 460 2.58 15.23 8.88
N ALA A 461 3.66 15.04 8.12
CA ALA A 461 4.88 14.44 8.64
C ALA A 461 6.12 14.83 7.84
N ILE A 462 7.27 14.82 8.53
CA ILE A 462 8.59 14.85 7.89
C ILE A 462 9.20 13.46 8.07
N VAL A 463 9.62 12.87 6.96
CA VAL A 463 10.19 11.52 6.90
C VAL A 463 11.62 11.61 6.37
N ALA A 464 12.56 11.08 7.13
CA ALA A 464 13.96 11.01 6.76
C ALA A 464 14.21 9.97 5.65
N PRO A 465 15.36 10.03 4.94
CA PRO A 465 15.68 9.10 3.84
C PRO A 465 15.71 7.61 4.21
N ASP A 466 15.79 7.27 5.51
CA ASP A 466 15.73 5.90 6.02
C ASP A 466 14.30 5.46 6.41
N GLY A 467 13.30 6.30 6.13
CA GLY A 467 11.89 6.03 6.46
C GLY A 467 11.51 6.38 7.90
N THR A 468 12.42 6.95 8.70
CA THR A 468 12.13 7.43 10.05
C THR A 468 11.23 8.66 10.00
N VAL A 469 10.13 8.66 10.75
CA VAL A 469 9.29 9.86 10.93
C VAL A 469 9.95 10.75 11.98
N THR A 470 10.45 11.91 11.60
CA THR A 470 11.16 12.84 12.50
C THR A 470 10.20 13.76 13.27
N SER A 471 9.05 14.06 12.68
CA SER A 471 7.99 14.87 13.28
C SER A 471 6.66 14.60 12.58
N SER A 472 5.55 14.68 13.31
CA SER A 472 4.21 14.51 12.76
C SER A 472 3.15 15.28 13.54
N THR A 473 2.07 15.69 12.89
CA THR A 473 0.87 16.29 13.50
C THR A 473 -0.14 15.24 13.96
N GLY A 474 -1.18 15.68 14.66
CA GLY A 474 -2.37 14.88 14.94
C GLY A 474 -3.39 14.88 13.79
N LEU A 475 -4.33 13.94 13.85
CA LEU A 475 -5.49 13.88 12.95
C LEU A 475 -6.54 14.94 13.33
N PHE A 476 -7.06 15.64 12.33
CA PHE A 476 -8.11 16.65 12.45
C PHE A 476 -7.80 17.77 13.45
N THR A 477 -6.56 18.27 13.38
CA THR A 477 -6.08 19.42 14.17
C THR A 477 -5.56 20.52 13.25
N ALA A 478 -5.73 21.78 13.64
CA ALA A 478 -5.04 22.90 12.99
C ALA A 478 -3.63 23.02 13.58
N ASP A 479 -2.61 22.79 12.76
CA ASP A 479 -1.22 22.69 13.19
C ASP A 479 -0.25 22.99 12.03
N SER A 480 1.03 23.18 12.35
CA SER A 480 2.09 23.38 11.36
C SER A 480 3.37 22.68 11.82
N LEU A 481 4.07 22.00 10.90
CA LEU A 481 5.38 21.43 11.18
C LEU A 481 6.46 22.24 10.48
N VAL A 482 7.55 22.51 11.20
CA VAL A 482 8.76 23.10 10.64
C VAL A 482 9.94 22.19 10.98
N GLY A 483 10.67 21.74 9.97
CA GLY A 483 11.81 20.85 10.18
C GLY A 483 12.85 20.93 9.08
N ARG A 484 14.09 20.62 9.45
CA ARG A 484 15.21 20.54 8.50
C ARG A 484 15.21 19.19 7.81
N VAL A 485 15.34 19.20 6.49
CA VAL A 485 15.44 18.00 5.65
C VAL A 485 16.77 18.00 4.89
N PRO A 486 17.46 16.85 4.80
CA PRO A 486 18.67 16.72 4.01
C PRO A 486 18.33 16.69 2.52
N LEU A 487 19.04 17.48 1.72
CA LEU A 487 18.97 17.41 0.26
C LEU A 487 19.96 16.34 -0.23
N ARG A 488 19.45 15.42 -1.05
CA ARG A 488 20.23 14.27 -1.54
C ARG A 488 20.10 14.16 -3.05
N THR A 489 21.21 13.84 -3.71
CA THR A 489 21.27 13.73 -5.18
C THR A 489 21.60 12.31 -5.64
N GLN A 490 22.17 11.47 -4.76
CA GLN A 490 22.51 10.09 -5.07
C GLN A 490 21.29 9.27 -5.46
N THR A 491 21.40 8.46 -6.51
CA THR A 491 20.36 7.51 -6.93
C THR A 491 20.54 6.16 -6.25
N THR A 492 19.44 5.57 -5.81
CA THR A 492 19.45 4.21 -5.26
C THR A 492 19.58 3.17 -6.38
N LEU A 493 19.80 1.90 -6.04
CA LEU A 493 19.74 0.85 -7.05
C LEU A 493 18.31 0.62 -7.53
N SER A 494 17.31 0.88 -6.67
CA SER A 494 15.90 0.87 -7.06
C SER A 494 15.61 1.90 -8.16
N ASP A 495 16.12 3.13 -8.02
CA ASP A 495 15.97 4.17 -9.05
C ASP A 495 16.57 3.74 -10.40
N ARG A 496 17.73 3.07 -10.35
CA ARG A 496 18.45 2.60 -11.56
C ARG A 496 17.73 1.44 -12.24
N LEU A 497 17.19 0.50 -11.46
CA LEU A 497 16.41 -0.62 -11.99
C LEU A 497 15.04 -0.15 -12.47
N GLY A 498 14.44 0.83 -11.79
CA GLY A 498 13.10 1.34 -12.09
C GLY A 498 12.07 0.21 -12.18
N ALA A 499 11.25 0.26 -13.24
CA ALA A 499 10.20 -0.74 -13.48
C ALA A 499 10.74 -2.15 -13.81
N TRP A 500 12.03 -2.32 -14.11
CA TRP A 500 12.59 -3.63 -14.47
C TRP A 500 12.53 -4.64 -13.33
N THR A 501 12.55 -4.19 -12.07
CA THR A 501 12.36 -5.11 -10.94
C THR A 501 10.97 -5.76 -11.02
N GLU A 502 9.91 -4.96 -11.17
CA GLU A 502 8.55 -5.45 -11.29
C GLU A 502 8.39 -6.37 -12.51
N TYR A 503 8.86 -5.94 -13.69
CA TYR A 503 8.76 -6.72 -14.93
C TYR A 503 9.53 -8.04 -14.86
N GLY A 504 10.72 -8.03 -14.25
CA GLY A 504 11.51 -9.24 -14.03
C GLY A 504 10.79 -10.24 -13.12
N LEU A 505 10.21 -9.78 -12.00
CA LEU A 505 9.46 -10.66 -11.09
C LEU A 505 8.20 -11.23 -11.78
N LEU A 506 7.48 -10.42 -12.55
CA LEU A 506 6.32 -10.86 -13.32
C LEU A 506 6.71 -11.92 -14.38
N ALA A 507 7.78 -11.69 -15.14
CA ALA A 507 8.26 -12.63 -16.14
C ALA A 507 8.67 -13.98 -15.50
N LEU A 508 9.38 -13.93 -14.37
CA LEU A 508 9.73 -15.14 -13.62
C LEU A 508 8.50 -15.87 -13.09
N ALA A 509 7.50 -15.17 -12.57
CA ALA A 509 6.25 -15.78 -12.12
C ALA A 509 5.51 -16.51 -13.26
N ILE A 510 5.43 -15.88 -14.44
CA ILE A 510 4.83 -16.49 -15.64
C ILE A 510 5.60 -17.76 -16.05
N ALA A 511 6.93 -17.70 -16.08
CA ALA A 511 7.77 -18.86 -16.38
C ALA A 511 7.57 -20.00 -15.38
N GLY A 512 7.45 -19.68 -14.09
CA GLY A 512 7.14 -20.63 -13.02
C GLY A 512 5.78 -21.30 -13.25
N VAL A 513 4.73 -20.53 -13.51
CA VAL A 513 3.39 -21.08 -13.78
C VAL A 513 3.39 -21.99 -15.01
N ALA A 514 4.06 -21.58 -16.10
CA ALA A 514 4.19 -22.39 -17.31
C ALA A 514 4.92 -23.72 -17.02
N GLY A 515 6.03 -23.68 -16.28
CA GLY A 515 6.76 -24.88 -15.85
C GLY A 515 5.91 -25.81 -14.98
N GLY A 516 5.15 -25.25 -14.03
CA GLY A 516 4.23 -26.01 -13.18
C GLY A 516 3.11 -26.70 -13.97
N LEU A 517 2.57 -26.03 -15.01
CA LEU A 517 1.59 -26.62 -15.92
C LEU A 517 2.19 -27.76 -16.74
N VAL A 518 3.37 -27.58 -17.33
CA VAL A 518 4.06 -28.62 -18.11
C VAL A 518 4.30 -29.88 -17.27
N LEU A 519 4.80 -29.74 -16.04
CA LEU A 519 4.98 -30.88 -15.13
C LEU A 519 3.66 -31.57 -14.80
N ARG A 520 2.58 -30.81 -14.62
CA ARG A 520 1.24 -31.37 -14.37
C ARG A 520 0.70 -32.15 -15.57
N PHE A 521 0.95 -31.70 -16.79
CA PHE A 521 0.53 -32.42 -18.00
C PHE A 521 1.37 -33.68 -18.24
N ARG A 522 2.70 -33.62 -18.02
CA ARG A 522 3.59 -34.79 -18.12
C ARG A 522 3.19 -35.89 -17.15
N THR A 523 2.98 -35.55 -15.88
CA THR A 523 2.56 -36.52 -14.85
C THR A 523 1.21 -37.17 -15.12
N ARG A 524 0.25 -36.43 -15.71
CA ARG A 524 -1.05 -37.00 -16.12
C ARG A 524 -0.93 -37.97 -17.29
N ARG A 525 -0.08 -37.67 -18.30
CA ARG A 525 0.14 -38.56 -19.45
C ARG A 525 0.80 -39.87 -19.03
N THR A 526 1.82 -39.82 -18.17
CA THR A 526 2.45 -41.04 -17.64
C THR A 526 1.46 -41.91 -16.86
N SER A 527 0.60 -41.32 -16.02
CA SER A 527 -0.41 -42.09 -15.27
C SER A 527 -1.50 -42.69 -16.17
N ALA A 528 -1.83 -42.07 -17.30
CA ALA A 528 -2.78 -42.60 -18.28
C ALA A 528 -2.17 -43.74 -19.11
N GLY A 529 -0.88 -43.66 -19.46
CA GLY A 529 -0.16 -44.73 -20.16
C GLY A 529 0.00 -45.99 -19.32
N THR A 530 0.38 -45.86 -18.05
CA THR A 530 0.52 -47.01 -17.13
C THR A 530 -0.81 -47.68 -16.78
N ALA A 531 -1.94 -46.96 -16.86
CA ALA A 531 -3.26 -47.56 -16.63
C ALA A 531 -3.76 -48.35 -17.86
N GLY A 532 -3.26 -48.03 -19.06
CA GLY A 532 -3.52 -48.81 -20.28
C GLY A 532 -2.72 -50.11 -20.32
N GLU A 533 -1.45 -50.10 -19.92
CA GLU A 533 -0.60 -51.31 -19.87
C GLU A 533 -0.99 -52.33 -18.79
N THR A 534 -1.80 -51.96 -17.80
CA THR A 534 -2.33 -52.90 -16.80
C THR A 534 -3.72 -53.44 -17.15
N ALA A 535 -4.30 -53.01 -18.27
CA ALA A 535 -5.62 -53.41 -18.74
C ALA A 535 -5.59 -54.34 -19.98
N ASP A 536 -4.40 -54.60 -20.52
CA ASP A 536 -4.08 -55.69 -21.46
C ASP A 536 -3.34 -56.80 -20.69
#